data_AF-A0A961FPH2-F1
#
_entry.id   AF-A0A961FPH2-F1
#
_cell.length_a   1.000
_cell.length_b   1.000
_cell.length_c   1.000
_cell.angle_alpha   90.00
_cell.angle_beta   90.00
_cell.angle_gamma   90.00
#
_symmetry.space_group_name_H-M   'P 1'
#
loop_
_entity.id
_entity.type
_entity.pdbx_description
1 polymer ?
#
loop_
_entity_poly.entity_id
_entity_poly.type
_entity_poly.pdbx_seq_one_letter_code
_entity_poly.pdbx_strand_id
1 'polypeptide(L)'
;MINLSHSPAKVATRHASSASGFTFVEMLVAMSLSAMFIGTAALALSAITQNGKQFSTIYEISLGTTVCDNFYGINSSTVRTPASPNLGRLAFVHEMRDQFLDDLSRSESVFCLARSGLNSLRPEWLDWPYADPAVTNPTLDSPEAFRQYLANVEPTTASVFTSYRNVPPSTAPNTTIFLIAPTDQPDYLKVQAVYEIDFQTLTDPAGTYASVRRYKNGALTHYYDIFYDDGPEDFLIPSVVAFESRSRLAKNEGAAIDRFKQGPSGPFYLIWWPDPSINPLKTPTASKPTATSDPLEAYGHLAGKTGFTLVAPMFPSL
;
A
#
# COMPACT_ATOMS: atom_id res chain seq x y z
N MET A 1 -79.44 68.81 40.72
CA MET A 1 -79.49 68.30 42.11
C MET A 1 -80.10 66.90 42.04
N ILE A 2 -79.29 65.85 42.36
CA ILE A 2 -79.68 64.51 42.86
C ILE A 2 -80.53 63.66 41.86
N ASN A 3 -80.34 62.38 41.51
CA ASN A 3 -79.59 61.18 41.91
C ASN A 3 -79.78 60.23 40.68
N LEU A 4 -78.93 59.31 40.23
CA LEU A 4 -78.49 58.02 40.79
C LEU A 4 -78.20 57.17 39.53
N SER A 5 -76.97 56.67 39.36
CA SER A 5 -76.82 55.34 38.77
C SER A 5 -75.63 54.67 39.44
N HIS A 6 -75.98 53.71 40.27
CA HIS A 6 -75.08 52.80 40.95
C HIS A 6 -74.79 51.67 39.96
N SER A 7 -73.52 51.46 39.62
CA SER A 7 -73.08 50.24 38.94
C SER A 7 -71.90 49.67 39.73
N PRO A 8 -71.99 48.42 40.22
CA PRO A 8 -71.00 47.85 41.13
C PRO A 8 -69.70 47.51 40.40
N ALA A 9 -68.60 47.68 41.14
CA ALA A 9 -67.24 47.43 40.73
C ALA A 9 -67.03 46.00 40.18
N LYS A 10 -66.52 45.89 38.96
CA LYS A 10 -65.84 44.67 38.51
C LYS A 10 -64.50 44.59 39.22
N VAL A 11 -64.45 43.81 40.30
CA VAL A 11 -63.20 43.34 40.89
C VAL A 11 -62.54 42.43 39.86
N ALA A 12 -61.57 42.97 39.13
CA ALA A 12 -60.65 42.14 38.36
C ALA A 12 -59.76 41.41 39.36
N THR A 13 -60.07 40.15 39.64
CA THR A 13 -59.12 39.23 40.27
C THR A 13 -57.93 39.09 39.33
N ARG A 14 -56.88 39.87 39.59
CA ARG A 14 -55.54 39.57 39.09
C ARG A 14 -55.21 38.17 39.59
N HIS A 15 -55.26 37.17 38.71
CA HIS A 15 -54.43 36.00 38.91
C HIS A 15 -53.00 36.52 38.91
N ALA A 16 -52.42 36.68 40.10
CA ALA A 16 -50.98 36.69 40.23
C ALA A 16 -50.52 35.36 39.62
N SER A 17 -49.93 35.40 38.43
CA SER A 17 -49.03 34.31 38.07
C SER A 17 -48.01 34.31 39.20
N SER A 18 -47.99 33.23 39.98
CA SER A 18 -46.85 32.97 40.83
C SER A 18 -45.67 32.88 39.86
N ALA A 19 -44.90 33.96 39.75
CA ALA A 19 -43.57 33.90 39.18
C ALA A 19 -42.76 33.06 40.17
N SER A 20 -42.89 31.73 40.06
CA SER A 20 -42.06 30.79 40.78
C SER A 20 -40.65 31.01 40.27
N GLY A 21 -39.84 31.73 41.03
CA GLY A 21 -38.41 31.81 40.79
C GLY A 21 -37.83 30.40 40.88
N PHE A 22 -36.93 30.06 39.97
CA PHE A 22 -36.21 28.80 40.02
C PHE A 22 -35.47 28.68 41.35
N THR A 23 -35.61 27.54 42.00
CA THR A 23 -34.85 27.25 43.22
C THR A 23 -33.36 27.15 42.89
N PHE A 24 -32.51 27.45 43.87
CA PHE A 24 -31.05 27.35 43.72
C PHE A 24 -30.62 25.95 43.24
N VAL A 25 -31.32 24.90 43.70
CA VAL A 25 -31.08 23.51 43.29
C VAL A 25 -31.44 23.28 41.81
N GLU A 26 -32.57 23.80 41.34
CA GLU A 26 -32.95 23.68 39.91
C GLU A 26 -31.96 24.40 39.00
N MET A 27 -31.47 25.59 39.39
CA MET A 27 -30.42 26.28 38.64
C MET A 27 -29.10 25.51 38.65
N LEU A 28 -28.71 24.91 39.77
CA LEU A 28 -27.48 24.12 39.87
C LEU A 28 -27.55 22.85 39.00
N VAL A 29 -28.69 22.15 39.03
CA VAL A 29 -28.92 20.98 38.18
C VAL A 29 -28.92 21.37 36.70
N ALA A 30 -29.60 22.46 36.33
CA ALA A 30 -29.61 22.96 34.96
C ALA A 30 -28.19 23.31 34.48
N MET A 31 -27.40 24.02 35.28
CA MET A 31 -26.01 24.35 34.96
C MET A 31 -25.13 23.11 34.80
N SER A 32 -25.29 22.11 35.67
CA SER A 32 -24.53 20.86 35.61
C SER A 32 -24.84 20.05 34.35
N LEU A 33 -26.13 19.94 33.98
CA LEU A 33 -26.57 19.25 32.76
C LEU A 33 -26.07 20.00 31.52
N SER A 34 -26.19 21.33 31.49
CA SER A 34 -25.65 22.14 30.39
C SER A 34 -24.15 21.96 30.23
N ALA A 35 -23.38 21.94 31.33
CA ALA A 35 -21.94 21.72 31.29
C ALA A 35 -21.59 20.33 30.72
N MET A 36 -22.34 19.28 31.11
CA MET A 36 -22.15 17.94 30.55
C MET A 36 -22.44 17.88 29.05
N PHE A 37 -23.55 18.49 28.59
CA PHE A 37 -23.89 18.51 27.16
C PHE A 37 -22.90 19.31 26.33
N ILE A 38 -22.41 20.45 26.84
CA ILE A 38 -21.39 21.24 26.15
C ILE A 38 -20.06 20.47 26.12
N GLY A 39 -19.69 19.80 27.20
CA GLY A 39 -18.48 18.98 27.26
C GLY A 39 -18.49 17.81 26.26
N THR A 40 -19.60 17.08 26.17
CA THR A 40 -19.73 15.98 25.20
C THR A 40 -19.79 16.48 23.76
N ALA A 41 -20.49 17.58 23.49
CA ALA A 41 -20.54 18.19 22.17
C ALA A 41 -19.16 18.73 21.74
N ALA A 42 -18.39 19.32 22.65
CA ALA A 42 -17.03 19.79 22.36
C ALA A 42 -16.07 18.63 22.07
N LEU A 43 -16.16 17.52 22.81
CA LEU A 43 -15.37 16.31 22.53
C LEU A 43 -15.76 15.68 21.19
N ALA A 44 -17.06 15.58 20.88
CA ALA A 44 -17.53 15.07 19.60
C ALA A 44 -17.10 15.98 18.43
N LEU A 45 -17.24 17.30 18.57
CA LEU A 45 -16.77 18.25 17.56
C LEU A 45 -15.25 18.19 17.43
N SER A 46 -14.50 18.05 18.52
CA SER A 46 -13.04 17.88 18.48
C SER A 46 -12.66 16.61 17.73
N ALA A 47 -13.32 15.47 18.03
CA ALA A 47 -13.12 14.22 17.31
C ALA A 47 -13.48 14.36 15.81
N ILE A 48 -14.60 15.01 15.47
CA ILE A 48 -14.99 15.26 14.08
C ILE A 48 -14.01 16.22 13.40
N THR A 49 -13.50 17.23 14.08
CA THR A 49 -12.58 18.21 13.49
C THR A 49 -11.17 17.64 13.33
N GLN A 50 -10.72 16.79 14.28
CA GLN A 50 -9.46 16.07 14.18
C GLN A 50 -9.50 15.02 13.07
N ASN A 51 -10.58 14.24 12.99
CA ASN A 51 -10.78 13.28 11.89
C ASN A 51 -11.08 13.99 10.56
N GLY A 52 -11.74 15.16 10.59
CA GLY A 52 -12.09 15.94 9.41
C GLY A 52 -10.89 16.67 8.79
N LYS A 53 -9.83 16.95 9.55
CA LYS A 53 -8.56 17.44 8.99
C LYS A 53 -7.74 16.33 8.32
N GLN A 54 -8.12 15.05 8.46
CA GLN A 54 -7.51 13.92 7.75
C GLN A 54 -8.24 13.56 6.44
N PHE A 55 -9.20 14.39 5.99
CA PHE A 55 -9.75 14.25 4.63
C PHE A 55 -8.68 14.58 3.59
N SER A 56 -7.93 13.54 3.21
CA SER A 56 -7.29 13.30 1.92
C SER A 56 -7.19 14.51 0.99
N THR A 57 -6.07 15.22 1.01
CA THR A 57 -5.70 16.04 -0.15
C THR A 57 -5.64 15.12 -1.37
N ILE A 58 -6.53 15.33 -2.34
CA ILE A 58 -6.49 14.60 -3.61
C ILE A 58 -5.68 15.46 -4.58
N TYR A 59 -4.61 14.88 -5.10
CA TYR A 59 -3.82 15.48 -6.16
C TYR A 59 -4.27 14.94 -7.51
N GLU A 60 -4.29 15.82 -8.51
CA GLU A 60 -4.34 15.41 -9.90
C GLU A 60 -2.90 15.36 -10.41
N ILE A 61 -2.41 14.15 -10.66
CA ILE A 61 -1.02 13.88 -10.99
C ILE A 61 -0.90 13.55 -12.47
N SER A 62 0.07 14.18 -13.14
CA SER A 62 0.42 13.84 -14.52
C SER A 62 1.48 12.73 -14.54
N LEU A 63 1.07 11.51 -14.91
CA LEU A 63 1.99 10.37 -15.12
C LEU A 63 2.37 10.20 -16.60
N GLY A 64 1.63 10.85 -17.50
CA GLY A 64 1.74 10.66 -18.94
C GLY A 64 0.90 9.49 -19.44
N THR A 65 0.45 9.59 -20.70
CA THR A 65 -0.54 8.66 -21.27
C THR A 65 -0.04 7.21 -21.30
N THR A 66 1.23 6.98 -21.61
CA THR A 66 1.81 5.63 -21.66
C THR A 66 1.79 4.94 -20.31
N VAL A 67 2.06 5.68 -19.22
CA VAL A 67 2.06 5.11 -17.86
C VAL A 67 0.63 4.81 -17.41
N CYS A 68 -0.30 5.74 -17.62
CA CYS A 68 -1.71 5.55 -17.26
C CYS A 68 -2.36 4.40 -18.03
N ASP A 69 -2.10 4.28 -19.34
CA ASP A 69 -2.59 3.18 -20.16
C ASP A 69 -1.99 1.85 -19.68
N ASN A 70 -0.68 1.82 -19.42
CA ASN A 70 -0.05 0.61 -18.89
C ASN A 70 -0.56 0.21 -17.50
N PHE A 71 -0.78 1.16 -16.60
CA PHE A 71 -1.18 0.90 -15.22
C PHE A 71 -2.66 0.53 -15.14
N TYR A 72 -3.53 1.29 -15.80
CA TYR A 72 -4.97 1.29 -15.58
C TYR A 72 -5.79 1.01 -16.84
N GLY A 73 -5.17 0.91 -18.02
CA GLY A 73 -5.87 0.77 -19.30
C GLY A 73 -6.71 2.01 -19.66
N ILE A 74 -6.29 3.18 -19.20
CA ILE A 74 -7.00 4.45 -19.43
C ILE A 74 -6.23 5.34 -20.40
N ASN A 75 -6.96 5.93 -21.35
CA ASN A 75 -6.42 6.93 -22.27
C ASN A 75 -6.47 8.34 -21.64
N SER A 76 -5.71 8.53 -20.56
CA SER A 76 -5.56 9.80 -19.84
C SER A 76 -4.09 10.02 -19.51
N SER A 77 -3.61 11.25 -19.45
CA SER A 77 -2.27 11.55 -18.93
C SER A 77 -2.25 11.81 -17.43
N THR A 78 -3.42 11.97 -16.79
CA THR A 78 -3.57 12.29 -15.37
C THR A 78 -4.34 11.25 -14.59
N VAL A 79 -3.99 11.10 -13.31
CA VAL A 79 -4.67 10.25 -12.32
C VAL A 79 -4.95 11.08 -11.08
N ARG A 80 -6.17 10.98 -10.55
CA ARG A 80 -6.53 11.57 -9.27
C ARG A 80 -6.23 10.60 -8.16
N THR A 81 -5.31 10.97 -7.28
CA THR A 81 -4.84 10.11 -6.22
C THR A 81 -4.81 10.86 -4.89
N PRO A 82 -5.14 10.20 -3.77
CA PRO A 82 -4.94 10.78 -2.46
C PRO A 82 -3.45 10.96 -2.15
N ALA A 83 -3.12 11.96 -1.34
CA ALA A 83 -1.83 12.05 -0.68
C ALA A 83 -1.79 11.30 0.65
N SER A 84 -0.60 10.79 0.98
CA SER A 84 -0.29 10.22 2.29
C SER A 84 -0.07 11.34 3.34
N PRO A 85 -0.58 11.18 4.57
CA PRO A 85 -1.28 10.02 5.11
C PRO A 85 -2.78 9.96 4.75
N ASN A 86 -3.28 8.77 4.42
CA ASN A 86 -4.65 8.48 4.03
C ASN A 86 -5.14 7.13 4.58
N LEU A 87 -5.99 7.19 5.61
CA LEU A 87 -6.59 5.99 6.23
C LEU A 87 -7.66 5.34 5.36
N GLY A 88 -8.30 6.08 4.45
CA GLY A 88 -9.29 5.50 3.52
C GLY A 88 -8.65 4.52 2.55
N ARG A 89 -7.43 4.81 2.08
CA ARG A 89 -6.65 3.90 1.23
C ARG A 89 -6.11 2.69 1.96
N LEU A 90 -5.99 2.74 3.29
CA LEU A 90 -5.55 1.62 4.10
C LEU A 90 -6.43 0.36 3.92
N ALA A 91 -7.74 0.55 3.78
CA ALA A 91 -8.67 -0.56 3.55
C ALA A 91 -8.36 -1.32 2.25
N PHE A 92 -8.03 -0.61 1.18
CA PHE A 92 -7.63 -1.20 -0.11
C PHE A 92 -6.30 -1.97 0.00
N VAL A 93 -5.37 -1.50 0.84
CA VAL A 93 -4.12 -2.23 1.07
C VAL A 93 -4.36 -3.53 1.82
N HIS A 94 -5.23 -3.52 2.84
CA HIS A 94 -5.60 -4.74 3.55
C HIS A 94 -6.29 -5.75 2.62
N GLU A 95 -7.26 -5.31 1.82
CA GLU A 95 -7.91 -6.16 0.82
C GLU A 95 -6.90 -6.74 -0.18
N MET A 96 -6.00 -5.89 -0.71
CA MET A 96 -4.94 -6.31 -1.63
C MET A 96 -3.97 -7.31 -0.99
N ARG A 97 -3.65 -7.13 0.29
CA ARG A 97 -2.78 -8.04 1.05
C ARG A 97 -3.44 -9.39 1.23
N ASP A 98 -4.72 -9.40 1.61
CA ASP A 98 -5.46 -10.63 1.84
C ASP A 98 -5.59 -11.40 0.51
N GLN A 99 -5.82 -10.70 -0.61
CA GLN A 99 -5.81 -11.29 -1.95
C GLN A 99 -4.43 -11.83 -2.36
N PHE A 100 -3.34 -11.14 -2.00
CA PHE A 100 -1.98 -11.62 -2.23
C PHE A 100 -1.68 -12.90 -1.45
N LEU A 101 -2.08 -12.97 -0.18
CA LEU A 101 -1.90 -14.16 0.65
C LEU A 101 -2.74 -15.35 0.15
N ASP A 102 -3.99 -15.10 -0.28
CA ASP A 102 -4.82 -16.14 -0.91
C ASP A 102 -4.17 -16.64 -2.21
N ASP A 103 -3.69 -15.74 -3.07
CA ASP A 103 -3.03 -16.18 -4.29
C ASP A 103 -1.73 -16.96 -4.01
N LEU A 104 -0.93 -16.47 -3.06
CA LEU A 104 0.30 -17.09 -2.62
C LEU A 104 0.07 -18.52 -2.11
N SER A 105 -1.01 -18.74 -1.34
CA SER A 105 -1.36 -20.06 -0.81
C SER A 105 -1.72 -21.11 -1.88
N ARG A 106 -2.09 -20.66 -3.08
CA ARG A 106 -2.47 -21.51 -4.22
C ARG A 106 -1.38 -21.61 -5.28
N SER A 107 -0.26 -20.89 -5.07
CA SER A 107 0.86 -20.86 -5.99
C SER A 107 1.87 -21.95 -5.66
N GLU A 108 2.47 -22.56 -6.69
CA GLU A 108 3.60 -23.48 -6.54
C GLU A 108 4.93 -22.74 -6.42
N SER A 109 5.07 -21.63 -7.14
CA SER A 109 6.27 -20.81 -7.08
C SER A 109 5.99 -19.32 -7.22
N VAL A 110 6.90 -18.51 -6.68
CA VAL A 110 6.85 -17.06 -6.67
C VAL A 110 8.17 -16.52 -7.18
N PHE A 111 8.12 -15.61 -8.15
CA PHE A 111 9.32 -14.97 -8.69
C PHE A 111 9.16 -13.44 -8.67
N CYS A 112 9.99 -12.77 -7.86
CA CYS A 112 10.07 -11.31 -7.86
C CYS A 112 11.17 -10.85 -8.83
N LEU A 113 10.82 -10.02 -9.81
CA LEU A 113 11.73 -9.44 -10.79
C LEU A 113 11.80 -7.92 -10.64
N ALA A 114 13.01 -7.36 -10.60
CA ALA A 114 13.24 -5.92 -10.57
C ALA A 114 13.23 -5.33 -11.99
N ARG A 115 12.75 -4.09 -12.15
CA ARG A 115 12.69 -3.40 -13.44
C ARG A 115 12.86 -1.89 -13.32
N SER A 116 13.34 -1.28 -14.40
CA SER A 116 13.51 0.17 -14.55
C SER A 116 12.48 0.82 -15.50
N GLY A 117 11.57 0.02 -16.08
CA GLY A 117 10.57 0.46 -17.06
C GLY A 117 9.19 -0.14 -16.83
N LEU A 118 8.25 0.15 -17.73
CA LEU A 118 6.87 -0.34 -17.68
C LEU A 118 6.81 -1.82 -18.09
N ASN A 119 6.08 -2.64 -17.34
CA ASN A 119 5.88 -4.04 -17.67
C ASN A 119 4.63 -4.22 -18.55
N SER A 120 4.76 -4.91 -19.67
CA SER A 120 3.63 -5.35 -20.50
C SER A 120 3.38 -6.87 -20.41
N LEU A 121 4.27 -7.61 -19.75
CA LEU A 121 4.17 -9.06 -19.62
C LEU A 121 3.24 -9.41 -18.45
N ARG A 122 1.96 -9.66 -18.76
CA ARG A 122 0.92 -10.08 -17.81
C ARG A 122 0.08 -11.27 -18.33
N PRO A 123 0.70 -12.32 -18.90
CA PRO A 123 -0.04 -13.40 -19.53
C PRO A 123 -0.74 -14.30 -18.49
N GLU A 124 -1.71 -15.10 -18.94
CA GLU A 124 -2.24 -16.24 -18.17
C GLU A 124 -1.37 -17.50 -18.36
N TRP A 125 -0.78 -17.64 -19.55
CA TRP A 125 0.00 -18.81 -19.97
C TRP A 125 1.32 -18.36 -20.55
N LEU A 126 2.40 -19.01 -20.14
CA LEU A 126 3.73 -18.86 -20.72
C LEU A 126 4.11 -20.18 -21.39
N ASP A 127 4.66 -20.14 -22.59
CA ASP A 127 5.07 -21.35 -23.30
C ASP A 127 6.19 -22.06 -22.54
N TRP A 128 6.03 -23.35 -22.32
CA TRP A 128 7.01 -24.18 -21.63
C TRP A 128 7.56 -25.23 -22.61
N PRO A 129 8.90 -25.32 -22.80
CA PRO A 129 9.50 -26.16 -23.83
C PRO A 129 9.55 -27.65 -23.45
N TYR A 130 8.44 -28.22 -22.95
CA TYR A 130 8.39 -29.61 -22.48
C TYR A 130 8.51 -30.64 -23.61
N ALA A 131 7.96 -30.33 -24.78
CA ALA A 131 7.81 -31.27 -25.88
C ALA A 131 9.02 -31.33 -26.83
N ASP A 132 10.03 -30.45 -26.68
CA ASP A 132 11.23 -30.48 -27.54
C ASP A 132 12.37 -31.26 -26.86
N PRO A 133 12.64 -32.52 -27.26
CA PRO A 133 13.71 -33.33 -26.70
C PRO A 133 15.11 -32.76 -26.96
N ALA A 134 15.25 -31.76 -27.85
CA ALA A 134 16.51 -31.05 -28.08
C ALA A 134 16.75 -29.90 -27.08
N VAL A 135 15.74 -29.50 -26.30
CA VAL A 135 15.83 -28.39 -25.33
C VAL A 135 15.99 -28.96 -23.92
N THR A 136 17.05 -28.54 -23.22
CA THR A 136 17.19 -28.82 -21.79
C THR A 136 16.15 -28.00 -21.04
N ASN A 137 15.20 -28.66 -20.39
CA ASN A 137 14.16 -27.99 -19.60
C ASN A 137 14.78 -27.04 -18.58
N PRO A 138 14.38 -25.75 -18.57
CA PRO A 138 14.98 -24.77 -17.66
C PRO A 138 14.59 -25.09 -16.22
N THR A 139 15.57 -25.07 -15.31
CA THR A 139 15.33 -25.23 -13.88
C THR A 139 15.01 -23.87 -13.25
N LEU A 140 13.76 -23.63 -12.88
CA LEU A 140 13.30 -22.37 -12.28
C LEU A 140 13.50 -22.35 -10.76
N ASP A 141 14.75 -22.25 -10.33
CA ASP A 141 15.13 -22.30 -8.91
C ASP A 141 15.53 -20.94 -8.31
N SER A 142 15.43 -19.87 -9.09
CA SER A 142 15.87 -18.53 -8.72
C SER A 142 15.23 -17.44 -9.57
N PRO A 143 15.20 -16.18 -9.10
CA PRO A 143 14.70 -15.06 -9.89
C PRO A 143 15.45 -14.90 -11.22
N GLU A 144 16.76 -15.14 -11.23
CA GLU A 144 17.58 -15.03 -12.44
C GLU A 144 17.26 -16.14 -13.46
N ALA A 145 17.06 -17.38 -12.99
CA ALA A 145 16.65 -18.48 -13.87
C ALA A 145 15.28 -18.20 -14.51
N PHE A 146 14.33 -17.70 -13.72
CA PHE A 146 13.02 -17.28 -14.24
C PHE A 146 13.12 -16.11 -15.22
N ARG A 147 13.95 -15.10 -14.93
CA ARG A 147 14.19 -13.97 -15.85
C ARG A 147 14.79 -14.43 -17.18
N GLN A 148 15.75 -15.36 -17.16
CA GLN A 148 16.35 -15.93 -18.38
C GLN A 148 15.33 -16.74 -19.18
N TYR A 149 14.50 -17.52 -18.50
CA TYR A 149 13.37 -18.22 -19.13
C TYR A 149 12.43 -17.23 -19.83
N LEU A 150 12.00 -16.16 -19.14
CA LEU A 150 11.16 -15.11 -19.75
C LEU A 150 11.84 -14.43 -20.94
N ALA A 151 13.15 -14.19 -20.88
CA ALA A 151 13.90 -13.61 -21.99
C ALA A 151 13.95 -14.51 -23.24
N ASN A 152 13.77 -15.82 -23.08
CA ASN A 152 13.70 -16.76 -24.18
C ASN A 152 12.28 -16.88 -24.75
N VAL A 153 11.27 -16.95 -23.88
CA VAL A 153 9.86 -17.13 -24.29
C VAL A 153 9.25 -15.83 -24.80
N GLU A 154 9.55 -14.70 -24.15
CA GLU A 154 8.96 -13.39 -24.40
C GLU A 154 10.05 -12.31 -24.54
N PRO A 155 10.96 -12.42 -25.53
CA PRO A 155 12.19 -11.63 -25.60
C PRO A 155 11.97 -10.11 -25.63
N THR A 156 10.90 -9.66 -26.30
CA THR A 156 10.60 -8.24 -26.46
C THR A 156 10.16 -7.61 -25.13
N THR A 157 9.27 -8.27 -24.39
CA THR A 157 8.65 -7.73 -23.17
C THR A 157 9.51 -8.00 -21.93
N ALA A 158 10.26 -9.10 -21.90
CA ALA A 158 11.13 -9.46 -20.79
C ALA A 158 12.40 -8.60 -20.68
N SER A 159 12.73 -7.81 -21.71
CA SER A 159 13.89 -6.91 -21.74
C SER A 159 13.89 -5.84 -20.63
N VAL A 160 12.72 -5.56 -20.03
CA VAL A 160 12.57 -4.57 -18.94
C VAL A 160 13.11 -5.07 -17.60
N PHE A 161 13.23 -6.39 -17.44
CA PHE A 161 13.66 -7.01 -16.19
C PHE A 161 15.17 -7.03 -16.08
N THR A 162 15.67 -6.54 -14.94
CA THR A 162 17.09 -6.48 -14.65
C THR A 162 17.51 -7.67 -13.81
N SER A 163 18.68 -8.24 -14.13
CA SER A 163 19.29 -9.26 -13.28
C SER A 163 19.64 -8.65 -11.92
N TYR A 164 19.24 -9.33 -10.86
CA TYR A 164 19.66 -8.96 -9.51
C TYR A 164 19.80 -10.21 -8.65
N ARG A 165 20.63 -10.09 -7.62
CA ARG A 165 20.81 -11.12 -6.60
C ARG A 165 20.64 -10.42 -5.25
N ASN A 166 19.74 -10.94 -4.45
CA ASN A 166 19.40 -10.39 -3.14
C ASN A 166 18.74 -9.00 -3.19
N VAL A 167 19.49 -7.93 -3.43
CA VAL A 167 18.96 -6.56 -3.46
C VAL A 167 18.87 -6.08 -4.92
N PRO A 168 17.69 -5.60 -5.37
CA PRO A 168 17.56 -4.92 -6.66
C PRO A 168 18.53 -3.73 -6.80
N PRO A 169 19.10 -3.49 -7.99
CA PRO A 169 19.92 -2.29 -8.20
C PRO A 169 19.06 -1.03 -8.07
N SER A 170 19.64 0.06 -7.59
CA SER A 170 18.92 1.33 -7.38
C SER A 170 18.35 1.93 -8.69
N THR A 171 18.87 1.51 -9.84
CA THR A 171 18.37 1.88 -11.17
C THR A 171 17.09 1.14 -11.58
N ALA A 172 16.70 0.09 -10.84
CA ALA A 172 15.50 -0.71 -11.08
C ALA A 172 14.60 -0.74 -9.82
N PRO A 173 13.98 0.39 -9.46
CA PRO A 173 13.24 0.53 -8.20
C PRO A 173 11.88 -0.20 -8.21
N ASN A 174 11.35 -0.52 -9.39
CA ASN A 174 10.04 -1.13 -9.55
C ASN A 174 10.15 -2.65 -9.53
N THR A 175 9.10 -3.32 -9.06
CA THR A 175 9.08 -4.77 -8.89
C THR A 175 7.85 -5.36 -9.58
N THR A 176 8.04 -6.50 -10.25
CA THR A 176 6.95 -7.37 -10.70
C THR A 176 7.07 -8.72 -10.00
N ILE A 177 5.98 -9.21 -9.46
CA ILE A 177 5.90 -10.49 -8.75
C ILE A 177 5.02 -11.42 -9.57
N PHE A 178 5.60 -12.51 -10.05
CA PHE A 178 4.89 -13.57 -10.76
C PHE A 178 4.54 -14.67 -9.78
N LEU A 179 3.26 -15.03 -9.72
CA LEU A 179 2.75 -16.16 -8.96
C LEU A 179 2.38 -17.25 -9.95
N ILE A 180 3.02 -18.41 -9.81
CA ILE A 180 2.85 -19.54 -10.73
C ILE A 180 1.92 -20.56 -10.10
N ALA A 181 0.89 -20.95 -10.84
CA ALA A 181 -0.08 -21.97 -10.41
C ALA A 181 0.29 -23.36 -10.91
N PRO A 182 -0.18 -24.42 -10.23
CA PRO A 182 -0.16 -25.77 -10.78
C PRO A 182 -0.94 -25.82 -12.09
N THR A 183 -0.48 -26.65 -13.02
CA THR A 183 -1.07 -26.84 -14.34
C THR A 183 -1.03 -28.31 -14.74
N ASP A 184 -2.08 -28.75 -15.45
CA ASP A 184 -2.14 -30.07 -16.09
C ASP A 184 -1.68 -30.03 -17.56
N GLN A 185 -1.43 -28.83 -18.10
CA GLN A 185 -0.94 -28.64 -19.46
C GLN A 185 0.59 -28.75 -19.48
N PRO A 186 1.17 -29.74 -20.18
CA PRO A 186 2.62 -29.96 -20.17
C PRO A 186 3.39 -28.86 -20.92
N ASP A 187 2.79 -28.25 -21.93
CA ASP A 187 3.45 -27.27 -22.81
C ASP A 187 3.33 -25.82 -22.30
N TYR A 188 2.75 -25.60 -21.13
CA TYR A 188 2.51 -24.26 -20.60
C TYR A 188 2.78 -24.16 -19.10
N LEU A 189 3.36 -23.04 -18.70
CA LEU A 189 3.41 -22.59 -17.32
C LEU A 189 2.23 -21.65 -17.05
N LYS A 190 1.43 -21.96 -16.02
CA LYS A 190 0.27 -21.13 -15.68
C LYS A 190 0.67 -20.00 -14.74
N VAL A 191 0.43 -18.77 -15.15
CA VAL A 191 0.59 -17.58 -14.31
C VAL A 191 -0.74 -17.32 -13.61
N GLN A 192 -0.77 -17.50 -12.30
CA GLN A 192 -1.96 -17.29 -11.48
C GLN A 192 -2.34 -15.82 -11.38
N ALA A 193 -1.34 -14.99 -11.07
CA ALA A 193 -1.48 -13.56 -10.90
C ALA A 193 -0.11 -12.88 -11.08
N VAL A 194 -0.15 -11.63 -11.51
CA VAL A 194 1.02 -10.75 -11.58
C VAL A 194 0.76 -9.54 -10.69
N TYR A 195 1.63 -9.31 -9.72
CA TYR A 195 1.58 -8.10 -8.90
C TYR A 195 2.67 -7.14 -9.36
N GLU A 196 2.35 -5.86 -9.43
CA GLU A 196 3.30 -4.82 -9.81
C GLU A 196 3.36 -3.77 -8.71
N ILE A 197 4.58 -3.38 -8.34
CA ILE A 197 4.87 -2.28 -7.43
C ILE A 197 5.67 -1.25 -8.22
N ASP A 198 5.09 -0.08 -8.41
CA ASP A 198 5.71 1.02 -9.15
C ASP A 198 5.86 2.27 -8.30
N PHE A 199 6.98 2.94 -8.54
CA PHE A 199 7.32 4.24 -8.01
C PHE A 199 7.64 5.18 -9.17
N GLN A 200 6.94 6.30 -9.21
CA GLN A 200 7.15 7.36 -10.19
C GLN A 200 7.48 8.64 -9.45
N THR A 201 8.72 9.10 -9.56
CA THR A 201 9.13 10.41 -9.02
C THR A 201 8.60 11.52 -9.92
N LEU A 202 7.99 12.52 -9.32
CA LEU A 202 7.29 13.61 -9.97
C LEU A 202 7.87 14.94 -9.50
N THR A 203 7.87 15.92 -10.39
CA THR A 203 8.35 17.27 -10.11
C THR A 203 7.21 18.27 -9.90
N ASP A 204 6.00 17.96 -10.35
CA ASP A 204 4.82 18.82 -10.26
C ASP A 204 3.52 17.99 -10.13
N PRO A 205 2.95 17.86 -8.92
CA PRO A 205 3.54 18.24 -7.62
C PRO A 205 4.80 17.43 -7.32
N ALA A 206 5.77 18.02 -6.60
CA ALA A 206 7.00 17.34 -6.22
C ALA A 206 6.73 16.21 -5.21
N GLY A 207 7.14 14.99 -5.54
CA GLY A 207 6.95 13.83 -4.68
C GLY A 207 7.09 12.51 -5.41
N THR A 208 6.63 11.43 -4.79
CA THR A 208 6.64 10.08 -5.37
C THR A 208 5.24 9.51 -5.42
N TYR A 209 4.78 9.16 -6.62
CA TYR A 209 3.57 8.37 -6.82
C TYR A 209 3.90 6.89 -6.68
N ALA A 210 3.21 6.19 -5.79
CA ALA A 210 3.33 4.75 -5.65
C ALA A 210 2.02 4.06 -6.01
N SER A 211 2.13 2.93 -6.71
CA SER A 211 0.98 2.12 -7.12
C SER A 211 1.32 0.66 -6.96
N VAL A 212 0.41 -0.08 -6.32
CA VAL A 212 0.46 -1.54 -6.26
C VAL A 212 -0.77 -2.11 -6.93
N ARG A 213 -0.54 -3.01 -7.89
CA ARG A 213 -1.58 -3.49 -8.81
C ARG A 213 -1.53 -5.01 -8.92
N ARG A 214 -2.69 -5.62 -9.10
CA ARG A 214 -2.86 -7.05 -9.33
C ARG A 214 -3.52 -7.28 -10.68
N TYR A 215 -2.82 -8.00 -11.53
CA TYR A 215 -3.31 -8.50 -12.80
C TYR A 215 -3.61 -9.98 -12.72
N LYS A 216 -4.74 -10.39 -13.29
CA LYS A 216 -5.13 -11.78 -13.45
C LYS A 216 -5.64 -11.96 -14.88
N ASN A 217 -5.06 -12.92 -15.60
CA ASN A 217 -5.36 -13.17 -17.02
C ASN A 217 -5.25 -11.89 -17.87
N GLY A 218 -4.19 -11.10 -17.66
CA GLY A 218 -3.96 -9.82 -18.35
C GLY A 218 -4.81 -8.64 -17.88
N ALA A 219 -5.90 -8.86 -17.14
CA ALA A 219 -6.80 -7.80 -16.69
C ALA A 219 -6.40 -7.28 -15.30
N LEU A 220 -6.50 -5.96 -15.11
CA LEU A 220 -6.36 -5.35 -13.79
C LEU A 220 -7.58 -5.71 -12.93
N THR A 221 -7.35 -6.32 -11.77
CA THR A 221 -8.42 -6.77 -10.87
C THR A 221 -8.50 -5.95 -9.59
N HIS A 222 -7.36 -5.62 -9.01
CA HIS A 222 -7.27 -4.84 -7.78
C HIS A 222 -6.07 -3.91 -7.88
N TYR A 223 -6.17 -2.75 -7.25
CA TYR A 223 -5.05 -1.85 -7.07
C TYR A 223 -5.32 -0.88 -5.92
N TYR A 224 -4.24 -0.29 -5.43
CA TYR A 224 -4.30 0.96 -4.70
C TYR A 224 -3.14 1.84 -5.14
N ASP A 225 -3.36 3.14 -4.99
CA ASP A 225 -2.39 4.16 -5.32
C ASP A 225 -2.40 5.26 -4.26
N ILE A 226 -1.24 5.88 -4.11
CA ILE A 226 -1.02 6.92 -3.11
C ILE A 226 0.13 7.82 -3.56
N PHE A 227 -0.01 9.12 -3.33
CA PHE A 227 1.05 10.09 -3.53
C PHE A 227 1.75 10.44 -2.21
N TYR A 228 3.08 10.43 -2.24
CA TYR A 228 3.90 10.90 -1.14
C TYR A 228 4.50 12.24 -1.54
N ASP A 229 4.04 13.31 -0.90
CA ASP A 229 4.69 14.61 -1.02
C ASP A 229 6.18 14.51 -0.69
N ASP A 230 6.99 15.28 -1.41
CA ASP A 230 8.44 15.36 -1.19
C ASP A 230 8.82 15.76 0.25
N GLY A 231 10.00 15.32 0.67
CA GLY A 231 10.50 15.53 2.02
C GLY A 231 12.00 15.19 2.17
N PRO A 232 12.61 15.53 3.31
CA PRO A 232 14.07 15.40 3.50
C PRO A 232 14.57 13.97 3.67
N GLU A 233 13.67 13.00 3.88
CA GLU A 233 14.02 11.60 4.15
C GLU A 233 14.04 10.75 2.88
N ASP A 234 14.67 9.58 2.94
CA ASP A 234 14.73 8.64 1.82
C ASP A 234 13.41 7.88 1.63
N PHE A 235 13.06 7.56 0.39
CA PHE A 235 11.88 6.75 0.07
C PHE A 235 12.04 5.25 0.40
N LEU A 236 10.95 4.48 0.25
CA LEU A 236 10.89 3.02 0.44
C LEU A 236 11.47 2.28 -0.78
N ILE A 237 12.80 2.25 -0.89
CA ILE A 237 13.52 1.49 -1.93
C ILE A 237 14.65 0.70 -1.25
N PRO A 238 14.84 -0.60 -1.57
CA PRO A 238 14.07 -1.42 -2.51
C PRO A 238 12.71 -1.86 -1.95
N SER A 239 11.77 -2.22 -2.83
CA SER A 239 10.48 -2.82 -2.44
C SER A 239 10.54 -4.34 -2.24
N VAL A 240 11.63 -4.99 -2.65
CA VAL A 240 11.83 -6.43 -2.46
C VAL A 240 13.30 -6.77 -2.20
N VAL A 241 13.52 -7.79 -1.39
CA VAL A 241 14.82 -8.45 -1.21
C VAL A 241 14.64 -9.97 -1.29
N ALA A 242 15.51 -10.63 -2.04
CA ALA A 242 15.46 -12.07 -2.31
C ALA A 242 16.50 -12.85 -1.51
N PHE A 243 16.07 -13.88 -0.78
CA PHE A 243 16.94 -14.77 -0.03
C PHE A 243 17.04 -16.09 -0.76
N GLU A 244 18.26 -16.54 -1.03
CA GLU A 244 18.50 -17.83 -1.69
C GLU A 244 18.66 -18.95 -0.66
N SER A 245 18.52 -20.20 -1.13
CA SER A 245 18.78 -21.39 -0.31
C SER A 245 20.24 -21.46 0.13
N ARG A 246 20.47 -21.88 1.39
CA ARG A 246 21.81 -22.19 1.94
C ARG A 246 22.62 -23.17 1.09
N SER A 247 21.97 -24.06 0.33
CA SER A 247 22.65 -25.08 -0.48
C SER A 247 23.29 -24.55 -1.78
N ARG A 248 23.02 -23.29 -2.19
CA ARG A 248 23.52 -22.71 -3.45
C ARG A 248 24.74 -21.77 -3.29
N LEU A 249 25.35 -21.73 -2.11
CA LEU A 249 26.43 -20.83 -1.70
C LEU A 249 27.85 -21.29 -2.10
N ALA A 250 28.24 -21.15 -3.37
CA ALA A 250 29.63 -21.44 -3.80
C ALA A 250 30.47 -20.21 -4.22
N LYS A 251 30.02 -18.95 -4.03
CA LYS A 251 30.82 -17.78 -4.41
C LYS A 251 30.77 -16.63 -3.39
N ASN A 252 31.97 -16.20 -2.96
CA ASN A 252 32.23 -15.01 -2.16
C ASN A 252 32.09 -13.76 -3.05
N GLU A 253 31.15 -12.87 -2.71
CA GLU A 253 30.79 -11.70 -3.54
C GLU A 253 30.95 -10.38 -2.77
N GLY A 254 31.47 -10.45 -1.55
CA GLY A 254 31.81 -9.29 -0.72
C GLY A 254 30.86 -9.11 0.45
N ALA A 255 31.41 -8.59 1.55
CA ALA A 255 30.73 -8.52 2.86
C ALA A 255 29.37 -7.79 2.85
N ALA A 256 29.18 -6.81 1.96
CA ALA A 256 27.94 -6.03 1.87
C ALA A 256 26.74 -6.84 1.33
N ILE A 257 27.00 -7.82 0.46
CA ILE A 257 25.98 -8.64 -0.21
C ILE A 257 25.85 -9.99 0.53
N ASP A 258 26.96 -10.56 0.96
CA ASP A 258 27.02 -11.89 1.60
C ASP A 258 26.27 -11.96 2.93
N ARG A 259 26.08 -10.81 3.61
CA ARG A 259 25.41 -10.70 4.92
C ARG A 259 23.90 -10.96 4.92
N PHE A 260 23.27 -10.94 3.75
CA PHE A 260 21.83 -11.09 3.58
C PHE A 260 21.45 -12.42 2.89
N LYS A 261 22.41 -13.29 2.54
CA LYS A 261 22.18 -14.45 1.65
C LYS A 261 21.54 -15.66 2.31
N GLN A 262 21.33 -15.68 3.62
CA GLN A 262 21.07 -16.95 4.32
C GLN A 262 19.62 -17.09 4.76
N GLY A 263 18.81 -17.78 3.97
CA GLY A 263 17.56 -18.35 4.45
C GLY A 263 17.81 -19.67 5.19
N PRO A 264 17.44 -19.81 6.48
CA PRO A 264 17.70 -21.04 7.25
C PRO A 264 16.92 -22.26 6.77
N SER A 265 15.77 -22.06 6.11
CA SER A 265 14.78 -23.11 5.84
C SER A 265 14.37 -23.26 4.37
N GLY A 266 14.83 -22.37 3.48
CA GLY A 266 14.46 -22.32 2.06
C GLY A 266 14.58 -20.91 1.49
N PRO A 267 14.49 -20.73 0.16
CA PRO A 267 14.49 -19.42 -0.47
C PRO A 267 13.15 -18.67 -0.24
N PHE A 268 13.22 -17.37 0.05
CA PHE A 268 12.05 -16.53 0.29
C PHE A 268 12.33 -15.07 -0.09
N TYR A 269 11.28 -14.24 -0.13
CA TYR A 269 11.36 -12.80 -0.37
C TYR A 269 10.85 -12.04 0.84
N LEU A 270 11.53 -10.93 1.17
CA LEU A 270 10.95 -9.86 1.97
C LEU A 270 10.44 -8.79 1.01
N ILE A 271 9.17 -8.42 1.14
CA ILE A 271 8.50 -7.47 0.27
C ILE A 271 7.94 -6.35 1.14
N TRP A 272 8.20 -5.11 0.74
CA TRP A 272 7.67 -3.92 1.38
C TRP A 272 6.71 -3.21 0.44
N TRP A 273 5.48 -3.03 0.90
CA TRP A 273 4.46 -2.30 0.17
C TRP A 273 4.38 -0.85 0.64
N PRO A 274 4.03 0.10 -0.25
CA PRO A 274 3.80 1.50 0.13
C PRO A 274 2.67 1.59 1.16
N ASP A 275 2.90 2.29 2.26
CA ASP A 275 1.90 2.48 3.33
C ASP A 275 1.14 3.80 3.15
N PRO A 276 -0.17 3.78 2.85
CA PRO A 276 -0.94 5.00 2.72
C PRO A 276 -1.05 5.79 4.01
N SER A 277 -0.89 5.17 5.19
CA SER A 277 -1.11 5.81 6.49
C SER A 277 0.09 6.60 7.02
N ILE A 278 1.27 6.46 6.40
CA ILE A 278 2.51 7.09 6.82
C ILE A 278 3.17 7.74 5.61
N ASN A 279 3.70 8.96 5.75
CA ASN A 279 4.59 9.51 4.72
C ASN A 279 6.06 9.31 5.15
N PRO A 280 6.79 8.35 4.57
CA PRO A 280 8.17 8.06 4.96
C PRO A 280 9.14 9.20 4.63
N LEU A 281 8.80 10.09 3.68
CA LEU A 281 9.63 11.24 3.30
C LEU A 281 9.60 12.37 4.33
N LYS A 282 8.53 12.42 5.15
CA LYS A 282 8.30 13.48 6.14
C LYS A 282 8.39 12.99 7.59
N THR A 283 8.47 11.68 7.79
CA THR A 283 8.57 11.07 9.12
C THR A 283 10.04 10.78 9.42
N PRO A 284 10.63 11.30 10.51
CA PRO A 284 12.01 11.02 10.84
C PRO A 284 12.22 9.51 10.95
N THR A 285 13.13 8.98 10.14
CA THR A 285 13.47 7.55 10.20
C THR A 285 14.77 7.34 10.98
N ALA A 286 14.98 6.12 11.49
CA ALA A 286 16.27 5.75 12.03
C ALA A 286 17.36 5.98 10.96
N SER A 287 18.54 6.44 11.38
CA SER A 287 19.62 6.77 10.45
C SER A 287 19.86 5.65 9.45
N LYS A 288 19.98 6.01 8.17
CA LYS A 288 20.24 5.05 7.10
C LYS A 288 21.48 4.22 7.45
N PRO A 289 21.36 2.88 7.52
CA PRO A 289 22.50 2.04 7.85
C PRO A 289 23.53 2.11 6.74
N THR A 290 24.79 2.06 7.14
CA THR A 290 25.92 2.12 6.21
C THR A 290 26.28 0.70 5.73
N ALA A 291 27.19 0.61 4.76
CA ALA A 291 27.70 -0.69 4.31
C ALA A 291 28.35 -1.52 5.43
N THR A 292 28.79 -0.87 6.52
CA THR A 292 29.42 -1.49 7.69
C THR A 292 28.46 -1.72 8.86
N SER A 293 27.22 -1.22 8.80
CA SER A 293 26.17 -1.45 9.81
C SER A 293 25.75 -2.93 9.88
N ASP A 294 25.13 -3.32 11.00
CA ASP A 294 24.46 -4.62 11.11
C ASP A 294 23.38 -4.73 10.02
N PRO A 295 23.34 -5.81 9.22
CA PRO A 295 22.24 -6.13 8.31
C PRO A 295 20.84 -5.88 8.87
N LEU A 296 20.63 -6.20 10.15
CA LEU A 296 19.34 -6.07 10.83
C LEU A 296 18.88 -4.61 10.93
N GLU A 297 19.83 -3.67 10.99
CA GLU A 297 19.51 -2.23 10.95
C GLU A 297 18.91 -1.83 9.61
N ALA A 298 19.32 -2.45 8.50
CA ALA A 298 18.75 -2.17 7.17
C ALA A 298 17.29 -2.62 7.06
N TYR A 299 16.97 -3.78 7.63
CA TYR A 299 15.58 -4.23 7.71
C TYR A 299 14.76 -3.36 8.66
N GLY A 300 15.33 -2.97 9.81
CA GLY A 300 14.70 -2.03 10.74
C GLY A 300 14.43 -0.67 10.10
N HIS A 301 15.37 -0.14 9.31
CA HIS A 301 15.22 1.11 8.58
C HIS A 301 14.08 1.05 7.54
N LEU A 302 13.99 -0.05 6.77
CA LEU A 302 12.90 -0.24 5.80
C LEU A 302 11.55 -0.51 6.49
N ALA A 303 11.52 -1.32 7.54
CA ALA A 303 10.32 -1.56 8.34
C ALA A 303 9.82 -0.29 9.05
N GLY A 304 10.71 0.65 9.36
CA GLY A 304 10.33 1.97 9.87
C GLY A 304 9.60 2.86 8.86
N LYS A 305 9.64 2.52 7.56
CA LYS A 305 9.01 3.30 6.47
C LYS A 305 7.63 2.80 6.06
N THR A 306 7.24 1.59 6.46
CA THR A 306 5.96 0.98 6.11
C THR A 306 5.52 -0.05 7.13
N GLY A 307 4.24 -0.05 7.49
CA GLY A 307 3.62 -1.14 8.26
C GLY A 307 3.38 -2.41 7.44
N PHE A 308 3.51 -2.35 6.11
CA PHE A 308 3.20 -3.45 5.19
C PHE A 308 4.45 -4.19 4.74
N THR A 309 5.01 -4.96 5.67
CA THR A 309 6.08 -5.92 5.39
C THR A 309 5.49 -7.32 5.21
N LEU A 310 5.81 -7.96 4.08
CA LEU A 310 5.32 -9.29 3.71
C LEU A 310 6.50 -10.24 3.52
N VAL A 311 6.28 -11.51 3.85
CA VAL A 311 7.23 -12.59 3.60
C VAL A 311 6.57 -13.57 2.62
N ALA A 312 7.21 -13.82 1.49
CA ALA A 312 6.73 -14.76 0.49
C ALA A 312 7.77 -15.88 0.28
N PRO A 313 7.48 -17.15 0.62
CA PRO A 313 8.34 -18.25 0.22
C PRO A 313 8.39 -18.35 -1.30
N MET A 314 9.56 -18.64 -1.87
CA MET A 314 9.71 -18.81 -3.32
C MET A 314 8.96 -20.04 -3.82
N PHE A 315 8.80 -21.06 -2.97
CA PHE A 315 8.04 -22.27 -3.24
C PHE A 315 7.07 -22.53 -2.08
N PRO A 316 5.87 -21.91 -2.09
CA PRO A 316 4.92 -22.01 -0.97
C PRO A 316 4.37 -23.41 -0.74
N SER A 317 4.37 -24.26 -1.78
CA SER A 317 3.82 -25.62 -1.75
C SER A 317 4.81 -26.69 -1.27
N LEU A 318 6.07 -26.34 -1.01
CA LEU A 318 7.15 -27.22 -0.52
C LEU A 318 7.40 -27.03 0.98
#